data_AF-A0A2W7NCG3-F1
#
_entry.id   AF-A0A2W7NCG3-F1
#
_cell.length_a   1.000
_cell.length_b   1.000
_cell.length_c   1.000
_cell.angle_alpha   90.00
_cell.angle_beta   90.00
_cell.angle_gamma   90.00
#
_symmetry.space_group_name_H-M   'P 1'
#
loop_
_entity.id
_entity.type
_entity.pdbx_description
1 polymer ?
#
loop_
_entity_poly.entity_id
_entity_poly.type
_entity_poly.pdbx_seq_one_letter_code
_entity_poly.pdbx_strand_id
1 'polypeptide(L)' 'MLFGHRGADVIYAGAGNDKAFGGIGNDSVAGAAGDDVLNGGGGRDQRSGVRSGTTFSGVVLATI' A
#
# COMPACT_ATOMS: atom_id res chain seq x y z
N MET A 1 7.24 9.44 0.26
CA MET A 1 7.58 8.29 1.13
C MET A 1 6.70 8.34 2.37
N LEU A 2 5.92 7.29 2.65
CA LEU A 2 4.85 7.23 3.65
C LEU A 2 4.99 6.01 4.56
N PHE A 3 4.58 6.13 5.84
CA PHE A 3 4.66 5.07 6.85
C PHE A 3 3.42 5.02 7.76
N GLY A 4 2.83 3.84 7.98
CA GLY A 4 1.72 3.59 8.91
C GLY A 4 2.16 3.13 10.31
N HIS A 5 3.25 2.35 10.38
CA HIS A 5 3.84 1.78 11.61
C HIS A 5 3.04 0.61 12.21
N ARG A 6 2.24 0.84 13.26
CA ARG A 6 1.49 -0.21 13.97
C ARG A 6 0.03 0.18 13.99
N GLY A 7 -0.85 -0.76 13.67
CA GLY A 7 -2.29 -0.54 13.66
C GLY A 7 -2.87 -0.86 12.29
N ALA A 8 -4.14 -0.51 12.10
CA ALA A 8 -4.76 -0.56 10.79
C ALA A 8 -4.66 0.84 10.18
N ASP A 9 -3.78 1.01 9.20
CA ASP A 9 -3.49 2.29 8.59
C ASP A 9 -4.16 2.45 7.23
N VAL A 10 -4.51 3.69 6.88
CA VAL A 10 -4.98 4.04 5.53
C VAL A 10 -3.96 4.95 4.90
N ILE A 11 -3.29 4.47 3.86
CA ILE A 11 -2.18 5.18 3.20
C ILE A 11 -2.58 5.53 1.76
N TYR A 12 -2.55 6.82 1.44
CA TYR A 12 -2.74 7.33 0.08
C TYR A 12 -1.44 7.95 -0.41
N ALA A 13 -0.78 7.30 -1.37
CA ALA A 13 0.48 7.77 -1.93
C ALA A 13 0.29 9.04 -2.79
N GLY A 14 -0.84 9.16 -3.48
CA GLY A 14 -1.10 10.29 -4.37
C GLY A 14 -0.49 10.06 -5.75
N ALA A 15 -0.38 11.14 -6.54
CA ALA A 15 0.22 11.10 -7.87
C ALA A 15 1.74 11.34 -7.76
N GLY A 16 2.50 10.63 -8.60
CA GLY A 16 3.96 10.59 -8.55
C GLY A 16 4.46 9.16 -8.37
N ASN A 17 5.78 9.01 -8.27
CA ASN A 17 6.39 7.71 -7.97
C ASN A 17 6.62 7.61 -6.47
N ASP A 18 5.71 6.95 -5.77
CA ASP A 18 5.71 6.93 -4.31
C ASP A 18 6.34 5.69 -3.70
N LYS A 19 6.68 5.80 -2.42
CA LYS A 19 7.07 4.67 -1.58
C LYS A 19 6.19 4.68 -0.33
N ALA A 20 5.46 3.60 -0.07
CA ALA A 20 4.61 3.47 1.12
C ALA A 20 4.93 2.20 1.89
N PHE A 21 4.88 2.27 3.22
CA PHE A 21 5.02 1.13 4.14
C PHE A 21 3.88 1.13 5.17
N GLY A 22 3.00 0.12 5.13
CA GLY A 22 1.90 -0.09 6.09
C GLY A 22 2.46 -0.37 7.48
N GLY A 23 3.13 -1.51 7.63
CA GLY A 23 3.82 -1.85 8.88
C GLY A 23 3.23 -3.10 9.49
N ILE A 24 2.86 -3.09 10.77
CA ILE A 24 2.20 -4.21 11.43
C ILE A 24 0.73 -3.88 11.62
N GLY A 25 -0.14 -4.70 11.04
CA GLY A 25 -1.59 -4.63 11.16
C GLY A 25 -2.25 -4.78 9.80
N ASN A 26 -3.56 -4.53 9.73
CA ASN A 26 -4.32 -4.72 8.49
C ASN A 26 -4.45 -3.37 7.78
N ASP A 27 -3.58 -3.14 6.80
CA ASP A 27 -3.45 -1.81 6.20
C ASP A 27 -4.23 -1.70 4.88
N SER A 28 -4.68 -0.51 4.54
CA SER A 28 -5.28 -0.19 3.24
C SER A 28 -4.43 0.83 2.51
N VAL A 29 -3.73 0.39 1.46
CA VAL A 29 -2.76 1.20 0.73
C VAL A 29 -3.25 1.47 -0.69
N ALA A 30 -3.26 2.74 -1.09
CA ALA A 30 -3.61 3.17 -2.43
C ALA A 30 -2.47 3.94 -3.11
N GLY A 31 -1.96 3.36 -4.20
CA GLY A 31 -1.13 4.07 -5.19
C GLY A 31 -2.04 4.80 -6.17
N ALA A 32 -1.69 6.01 -6.59
CA ALA A 32 -2.44 6.71 -7.64
C ALA A 32 -1.69 6.63 -8.98
N ALA A 33 -1.46 7.75 -9.66
CA ALA A 33 -0.77 7.75 -10.95
C ALA A 33 0.74 7.78 -10.74
N GLY A 34 1.45 6.80 -11.28
CA GLY A 34 2.92 6.72 -11.26
C GLY A 34 3.41 5.32 -10.92
N ASP A 35 4.73 5.16 -10.90
CA ASP A 35 5.38 3.91 -10.56
C ASP A 35 5.63 3.84 -9.05
N ASP A 36 4.66 3.28 -8.35
CA ASP A 36 4.68 3.21 -6.89
C ASP A 36 5.36 1.93 -6.37
N VAL A 37 6.00 2.04 -5.20
CA VAL A 37 6.46 0.90 -4.40
C VAL A 37 5.69 0.89 -3.09
N LEU A 38 4.75 -0.03 -2.97
CA LEU A 38 3.88 -0.15 -1.81
C LEU A 38 4.23 -1.42 -1.04
N ASN A 39 4.49 -1.30 0.26
CA ASN A 39 4.70 -2.43 1.15
C ASN A 39 3.61 -2.44 2.21
N GLY A 40 2.73 -3.45 2.22
CA GLY A 40 1.70 -3.57 3.26
C GLY A 40 2.29 -3.95 4.61
N GLY A 41 3.38 -4.70 4.62
CA GLY A 41 4.00 -5.21 5.83
C GLY A 41 3.32 -6.50 6.29
N GLY A 42 3.10 -6.63 7.59
CA GLY A 42 2.56 -7.83 8.21
C GLY A 42 1.12 -7.65 8.65
N GLY A 43 0.23 -8.50 8.13
CA GLY A 43 -1.19 -8.50 8.46
C GLY A 43 -2.00 -8.90 7.24
N ARG A 44 -3.27 -8.55 7.20
CA ARG A 44 -4.12 -8.72 6.01
C ARG A 44 -4.38 -7.35 5.41
N ASP A 45 -3.65 -7.07 4.34
CA ASP A 45 -3.63 -5.76 3.71
C ASP A 45 -4.61 -5.71 2.55
N GLN A 46 -5.07 -4.51 2.23
CA GLN A 46 -5.85 -4.21 1.04
C GLN A 46 -5.08 -3.21 0.18
N ARG A 47 -5.10 -3.44 -1.13
CA ARG A 47 -4.55 -2.49 -2.10
C ARG A 47 -5.63 -2.00 -3.04
N SER A 48 -5.68 -0.70 -3.26
CA SER A 48 -6.64 -0.02 -4.14
C SER A 48 -5.92 0.93 -5.09
N GLY A 49 -6.49 1.23 -6.26
CA GLY A 49 -5.96 2.26 -7.17
C GLY A 49 -4.67 1.93 -7.91
N VAL A 50 -4.04 0.78 -7.63
CA VAL A 50 -2.79 0.32 -8.26
C VAL A 50 -2.89 0.24 -9.78
N ARG A 51 -2.02 0.98 -10.47
CA ARG A 51 -1.91 0.98 -11.94
C ARG A 51 -0.80 0.04 -12.40
N SER A 52 -0.81 -0.29 -13.70
CA SER A 52 0.28 -1.03 -14.34
C SER A 52 1.59 -0.26 -14.17
N GLY A 53 2.49 -0.75 -13.32
CA GLY A 53 3.72 -0.05 -12.89
C GLY A 53 3.94 -0.08 -11.37
N THR A 54 2.86 -0.20 -10.58
CA THR A 54 2.97 -0.32 -9.12
C THR A 54 3.53 -1.69 -8.71
N THR A 55 4.62 -1.69 -7.94
CA THR A 55 5.13 -2.88 -7.24
C THR A 55 4.55 -2.92 -5.83
N PHE A 56 3.74 -3.94 -5.52
CA PHE A 56 3.22 -4.16 -4.17
C PHE A 56 3.90 -5.38 -3.52
N SER A 57 4.31 -5.27 -2.25
CA SER A 57 4.85 -6.37 -1.43
C SER A 57 4.10 -6.46 -0.10
N GLY A 58 3.64 -7.65 0.29
CA GLY A 58 2.84 -7.86 1.51
C GLY A 58 1.74 -8.89 1.31
N VAL A 59 1.00 -9.21 2.38
CA VAL A 59 -0.10 -10.19 2.32
C VAL A 59 -1.40 -9.46 1.99
N VAL A 60 -1.75 -9.45 0.70
CA VAL A 60 -2.95 -8.78 0.23
C VAL A 60 -4.13 -9.74 0.23
N LEU A 61 -5.23 -9.34 0.87
CA LEU A 61 -6.53 -9.94 0.58
C LEU A 61 -6.96 -9.44 -0.82
N ALA A 62 -6.87 -10.31 -1.81
CA ALA A 62 -7.52 -10.05 -3.09
C ALA A 62 -9.04 -10.07 -2.85
N THR A 63 -9.69 -8.91 -2.98
CA THR A 63 -11.14 -8.85 -3.04
C THR A 63 -11.58 -9.64 -4.27
N ILE A 64 -12.29 -10.75 -4.06
CA ILE A 64 -13.04 -11.46 -5.09
C ILE A 64 -14.15 -10.58 -5.67
#